data_AF-A0A8X6KQ05-F1
#
_entry.id   AF-A0A8X6KQ05-F1
#
_cell.length_a   1.000
_cell.length_b   1.000
_cell.length_c   1.000
_cell.angle_alpha   90.00
_cell.angle_beta   90.00
_cell.angle_gamma   90.00
#
_symmetry.space_group_name_H-M   'P 1'
#
loop_
_entity.id
_entity.type
_entity.pdbx_description
1 polymer ?
#
loop_
_entity_poly.entity_id
_entity_poly.type
_entity_poly.pdbx_seq_one_letter_code
_entity_poly.pdbx_strand_id
1 'polypeptide(L)'
;MEIFNETVEFENSRYIVQLPFRKSYNELSNNYPLAKQRFQNLWRRFGHDSELYQQYREIIRDYTEQGIIEEVKTEITDNELNRPVYYLPHQAVRKEGRLTSKTRIVFDAGSHQNNELSLNDCLWPGINLNPNLLDVLINFRLNAVAFCSDIK
;
A
#
# COMPACT_ATOMS: atom_id res chain seq x y z
N MET A 1 9.82 16.12 -6.73
CA MET A 1 9.33 16.53 -8.06
C MET A 1 10.33 16.14 -9.15
N GLU A 2 11.63 16.32 -8.95
CA GLU A 2 12.67 15.87 -9.89
C GLU A 2 12.54 14.38 -10.25
N ILE A 3 12.56 13.46 -9.27
CA ILE A 3 12.39 12.01 -9.54
C ILE A 3 11.10 11.69 -10.29
N PHE A 4 9.98 12.33 -9.94
CA PHE A 4 8.70 12.12 -10.65
C PHE A 4 8.81 12.57 -12.12
N ASN A 5 9.33 13.77 -12.37
CA ASN A 5 9.46 14.31 -13.72
C ASN A 5 10.49 13.55 -14.56
N GLU A 6 11.53 12.98 -13.93
CA GLU A 6 12.60 12.24 -14.59
C GLU A 6 12.22 10.79 -14.90
N THR A 7 11.33 10.19 -14.12
CA THR A 7 11.01 8.75 -14.20
C THR A 7 9.57 8.46 -14.63
N VAL A 8 8.77 9.50 -14.87
CA VAL A 8 7.41 9.33 -15.39
C VAL A 8 7.48 8.90 -16.86
N GLU A 9 6.97 7.72 -17.13
CA GLU A 9 6.85 7.13 -18.46
C GLU A 9 5.38 6.80 -18.72
N PHE A 10 4.94 6.91 -19.98
CA PHE A 10 3.59 6.52 -20.37
C PHE A 10 3.65 5.26 -21.22
N GLU A 11 3.31 4.13 -20.61
CA GLU A 11 3.34 2.82 -21.25
C GLU A 11 2.01 2.09 -21.04
N ASN A 12 1.55 1.35 -22.05
CA ASN A 12 0.33 0.53 -21.98
C ASN A 12 -0.90 1.30 -21.44
N SER A 13 -1.05 2.56 -21.87
CA SER A 13 -2.11 3.47 -21.43
C SER A 13 -2.09 3.81 -19.93
N ARG A 14 -0.94 3.68 -19.27
CA ARG A 14 -0.75 3.99 -17.85
C ARG A 14 0.52 4.82 -17.66
N TYR A 15 0.49 5.70 -16.67
CA TYR A 15 1.70 6.34 -16.18
C TYR A 15 2.43 5.38 -15.23
N ILE A 16 3.71 5.15 -15.51
CA ILE A 16 4.63 4.41 -14.67
C ILE A 16 5.60 5.43 -14.09
N VAL A 17 5.80 5.40 -12.78
CA VAL A 17 6.73 6.30 -12.09
C VAL A 17 7.51 5.49 -11.08
N GLN A 18 8.80 5.76 -10.95
CA GLN A 18 9.59 5.14 -9.90
C GLN A 18 9.18 5.67 -8.52
N LEU A 19 9.32 4.83 -7.50
CA LEU A 19 9.10 5.25 -6.12
C LEU A 19 10.06 6.40 -5.77
N PRO A 20 9.55 7.54 -5.25
CA PRO A 20 10.38 8.73 -5.03
C PRO A 20 11.14 8.63 -3.71
N PHE A 21 12.27 7.92 -3.69
CA PHE A 21 13.09 7.81 -2.48
C PHE A 21 13.70 9.17 -2.08
N ARG A 22 13.69 9.49 -0.78
CA ARG A 22 14.28 10.72 -0.23
C ARG A 22 15.80 10.72 -0.23
N LYS A 23 16.37 9.53 -0.10
CA LYS A 23 17.81 9.29 0.06
C LYS A 23 18.17 8.00 -0.67
N SER A 24 19.43 7.57 -0.54
CA SER A 24 19.88 6.31 -1.11
C SER A 24 19.05 5.13 -0.59
N TYR A 25 18.78 4.20 -1.50
CA TYR A 25 18.14 2.91 -1.21
C TYR A 25 18.79 2.16 -0.04
N ASN A 26 20.09 2.38 0.21
CA ASN A 26 20.87 1.70 1.24
C ASN A 26 20.42 2.00 2.69
N GLU A 27 19.55 2.99 2.91
CA GLU A 27 19.01 3.28 4.25
C GLU A 27 17.83 2.39 4.65
N LEU A 28 17.28 1.62 3.70
CA LEU A 28 16.15 0.74 3.98
C LEU A 28 16.65 -0.63 4.45
N SER A 29 16.54 -0.86 5.75
CA SER A 29 16.97 -2.12 6.38
C SER A 29 16.01 -3.27 6.11
N ASN A 30 16.56 -4.49 6.16
CA ASN A 30 15.78 -5.71 6.00
C ASN A 30 14.79 -5.88 7.17
N ASN A 31 13.49 -5.83 6.86
CA ASN A 31 12.41 -5.98 7.84
C ASN A 31 11.75 -7.36 7.84
N TYR A 32 12.32 -8.35 7.15
CA TYR A 32 11.77 -9.70 7.00
C TYR A 32 11.37 -10.37 8.32
N PRO A 33 12.18 -10.34 9.40
CA PRO A 33 11.79 -10.97 10.67
C PRO A 33 10.48 -10.42 11.23
N LEU A 34 10.26 -9.10 11.11
CA LEU A 34 9.05 -8.42 11.56
C LEU A 34 7.84 -8.82 10.70
N ALA A 35 7.99 -8.78 9.37
CA ALA A 35 6.95 -9.16 8.43
C ALA A 35 6.54 -10.64 8.62
N LYS A 36 7.52 -11.53 8.77
CA LYS A 36 7.30 -12.95 9.04
C LYS A 36 6.57 -13.18 10.35
N GLN A 37 6.95 -12.50 11.43
CA GLN A 37 6.26 -12.62 12.72
C GLN A 37 4.79 -12.16 12.62
N ARG A 38 4.53 -11.04 11.95
CA ARG A 38 3.17 -10.54 11.69
C ARG A 38 2.35 -11.55 10.88
N PHE A 39 2.95 -12.12 9.85
CA PHE A 39 2.31 -13.16 9.04
C PHE A 39 1.99 -14.42 9.85
N GLN A 40 2.92 -14.90 10.70
CA GLN A 40 2.68 -16.06 11.57
C GLN A 40 1.50 -15.83 12.52
N ASN A 41 1.35 -14.61 13.07
CA ASN A 41 0.20 -14.26 13.89
C ASN A 41 -1.12 -14.31 13.10
N LEU A 42 -1.12 -13.77 11.87
CA LEU A 42 -2.26 -13.84 10.96
C LEU A 42 -2.59 -15.29 10.58
N TRP A 43 -1.57 -16.11 10.31
CA TRP A 43 -1.72 -17.53 9.97
C TRP A 43 -2.36 -18.32 11.10
N ARG A 44 -1.97 -18.07 12.36
CA ARG A 44 -2.64 -18.70 13.52
C ARG A 44 -4.11 -18.32 13.61
N ARG A 45 -4.47 -17.07 13.26
CA ARG A 45 -5.88 -16.63 13.22
C ARG A 45 -6.67 -17.36 12.13
N PHE A 46 -6.08 -17.59 10.95
CA PHE A 46 -6.72 -18.38 9.89
C PHE A 46 -7.10 -19.79 10.34
N GLY A 47 -6.31 -20.40 11.23
CA GLY A 47 -6.62 -21.71 11.80
C GLY A 47 -7.89 -21.75 12.66
N HIS A 48 -8.34 -20.60 13.18
CA HIS A 48 -9.50 -20.50 14.06
C HIS A 48 -10.69 -19.78 13.40
N ASP A 49 -10.49 -19.12 12.27
CA ASP A 49 -11.49 -18.35 11.53
C ASP A 49 -11.40 -18.69 10.04
N SER A 50 -12.15 -19.72 9.65
CA SER A 50 -12.17 -20.23 8.26
C SER A 50 -12.76 -19.23 7.28
N GLU A 51 -13.74 -18.43 7.71
CA GLU A 51 -14.33 -17.37 6.89
C GLU A 51 -13.30 -16.29 6.57
N LEU A 52 -12.51 -15.88 7.58
CA LEU A 52 -11.42 -14.91 7.39
C LEU A 52 -10.43 -15.42 6.37
N TYR A 53 -10.03 -16.68 6.50
CA TYR A 53 -9.06 -17.28 5.60
C TYR A 53 -9.56 -17.33 4.16
N GLN A 54 -10.82 -17.74 3.96
CA GLN A 54 -11.43 -17.78 2.63
C GLN A 54 -11.48 -16.39 2.00
N GLN A 55 -12.02 -15.39 2.72
CA GLN A 55 -12.10 -14.01 2.23
C GLN A 55 -10.71 -13.44 1.93
N TYR A 56 -9.73 -13.71 2.79
CA TYR A 56 -8.36 -13.24 2.59
C TYR A 56 -7.75 -13.82 1.31
N ARG A 57 -7.92 -15.13 1.09
CA ARG A 57 -7.44 -15.81 -0.11
C ARG A 57 -8.09 -15.26 -1.37
N GLU A 58 -9.40 -15.03 -1.35
CA GLU A 58 -10.13 -14.45 -2.47
C GLU A 58 -9.58 -13.05 -2.82
N ILE A 59 -9.32 -12.18 -1.83
CA ILE A 59 -8.75 -10.85 -2.07
C ILE A 59 -7.35 -10.92 -2.69
N ILE A 60 -6.47 -11.81 -2.19
CA ILE A 60 -5.12 -11.99 -2.77
C ILE A 60 -5.22 -12.50 -4.22
N ARG A 61 -6.12 -13.46 -4.49
CA ARG A 61 -6.36 -13.94 -5.86
C ARG A 61 -6.85 -12.81 -6.77
N ASP A 62 -7.80 -12.00 -6.30
CA ASP A 62 -8.32 -10.86 -7.05
C ASP A 62 -7.21 -9.84 -7.38
N TYR A 63 -6.26 -9.62 -6.47
CA TYR A 63 -5.09 -8.76 -6.72
C TYR A 63 -4.17 -9.36 -7.80
N THR A 64 -3.96 -10.67 -7.80
CA THR A 64 -3.17 -11.35 -8.82
C THR A 64 -3.85 -11.31 -10.18
N GLU A 65 -5.15 -11.60 -10.26
CA GLU A 65 -5.93 -11.56 -11.50
C GLU A 65 -6.00 -10.16 -12.12
N GLN A 66 -6.00 -9.11 -11.29
CA GLN A 66 -5.95 -7.71 -11.72
C GLN A 66 -4.53 -7.23 -12.09
N GLY A 67 -3.50 -8.05 -11.88
CA GLY A 67 -2.10 -7.65 -12.07
C GLY A 67 -1.61 -6.58 -11.09
N ILE A 68 -2.21 -6.51 -9.89
CA ILE A 68 -1.79 -5.59 -8.81
C ILE A 68 -0.60 -6.17 -8.05
N ILE A 69 -0.58 -7.49 -7.87
CA ILE A 69 0.53 -8.23 -7.25
C ILE A 69 0.94 -9.40 -8.16
N GLU A 70 2.18 -9.84 -8.01
CA GLU A 70 2.71 -11.00 -8.72
C GLU A 70 3.49 -11.91 -7.77
N GLU A 71 3.64 -13.19 -8.16
CA GLU A 71 4.49 -14.13 -7.45
C GLU A 71 5.96 -13.85 -7.75
N VAL A 72 6.74 -13.67 -6.69
CA VAL A 72 8.19 -13.46 -6.80
C VAL A 72 8.87 -14.81 -7.07
N LYS A 73 9.34 -15.03 -8.30
CA LYS A 73 9.86 -16.34 -8.78
C LYS A 73 11.25 -16.72 -8.29
N THR A 74 12.06 -15.75 -7.87
CA THR A 74 13.41 -15.98 -7.34
C THR A 74 13.46 -15.57 -5.88
N GLU A 75 14.28 -16.23 -5.08
CA GLU A 75 14.72 -15.67 -3.81
C GLU A 75 15.54 -14.42 -4.15
N ILE A 76 14.88 -13.27 -4.29
CA ILE A 76 15.54 -11.99 -4.48
C ILE A 76 16.37 -11.76 -3.22
N THR A 77 17.66 -12.07 -3.33
CA THR A 77 18.63 -11.70 -2.31
C THR A 77 19.10 -10.28 -2.63
N ASP A 78 19.44 -9.51 -1.59
CA ASP A 78 19.94 -8.13 -1.73
C ASP A 78 21.11 -8.01 -2.74
N ASN A 79 21.81 -9.13 -3.00
CA ASN A 79 22.96 -9.24 -3.90
C ASN A 79 22.61 -9.28 -5.40
N GLU A 80 21.39 -9.67 -5.81
CA GLU A 80 21.07 -9.86 -7.24
C GLU A 80 20.56 -8.59 -7.92
N LEU A 81 19.92 -7.68 -7.19
CA LEU A 81 19.27 -6.49 -7.77
C LEU A 81 20.00 -5.16 -7.52
N ASN A 82 21.06 -5.13 -6.69
CA ASN A 82 21.63 -3.88 -6.15
C ASN A 82 20.56 -2.93 -5.59
N ARG A 83 19.45 -3.48 -5.07
CA ARG A 83 18.30 -2.76 -4.54
C ARG A 83 17.84 -3.43 -3.25
N PRO A 84 17.41 -2.66 -2.24
CA PRO A 84 16.95 -3.17 -0.96
C PRO A 84 15.63 -3.92 -1.16
N VAL A 85 15.53 -5.10 -0.54
CA VAL A 85 14.27 -5.83 -0.44
C VAL A 85 13.53 -5.40 0.82
N TYR A 86 12.25 -5.03 0.67
CA TYR A 86 11.39 -4.66 1.79
C TYR A 86 10.07 -5.42 1.75
N TYR A 87 9.71 -6.03 2.89
CA TYR A 87 8.53 -6.87 3.02
C TYR A 87 7.41 -6.09 3.70
N LEU A 88 6.34 -5.75 2.99
CA LEU A 88 5.21 -5.06 3.61
C LEU A 88 4.44 -6.02 4.54
N PRO A 89 4.46 -5.85 5.87
CA PRO A 89 3.60 -6.62 6.74
C PRO A 89 2.16 -6.27 6.42
N HIS A 90 1.27 -7.24 6.55
CA HIS A 90 -0.12 -7.05 6.18
C HIS A 90 -1.06 -7.66 7.21
N GLN A 91 -2.26 -7.10 7.31
CA GLN A 91 -3.27 -7.56 8.25
C GLN A 91 -4.68 -7.45 7.66
N ALA A 92 -5.55 -8.33 8.14
CA ALA A 92 -6.96 -8.28 7.81
C ALA A 92 -7.71 -7.35 8.76
N VAL A 93 -8.46 -6.40 8.19
CA VAL A 93 -9.35 -5.48 8.91
C VAL A 93 -10.78 -5.77 8.49
N ARG A 94 -11.65 -6.01 9.48
CA ARG A 94 -13.10 -6.14 9.30
C ARG A 94 -13.78 -4.91 9.86
N LYS A 95 -14.72 -4.33 9.11
CA LYS A 95 -15.58 -3.27 9.63
C LYS A 95 -16.83 -3.92 10.21
N GLU A 96 -16.94 -3.93 11.53
CA GLU A 96 -18.14 -4.41 12.23
C GLU A 96 -19.31 -3.43 12.02
N GLY A 97 -20.54 -3.94 11.90
CA GLY A 97 -21.76 -3.11 11.81
C GLY A 97 -22.34 -2.86 10.42
N ARG A 98 -21.96 -3.62 9.38
CA ARG A 98 -22.67 -3.64 8.07
C ARG A 98 -23.21 -5.05 7.80
N LEU A 99 -24.31 -5.14 7.03
CA LEU A 99 -24.91 -6.39 6.54
C LEU A 99 -23.88 -7.31 5.85
N THR A 100 -22.81 -6.73 5.29
CA THR A 100 -21.62 -7.46 4.83
C THR A 100 -20.37 -6.89 5.52
N SER A 101 -19.79 -7.65 6.44
CA SER A 101 -18.49 -7.34 7.06
C SER A 101 -17.37 -7.63 6.07
N LYS A 102 -17.25 -6.80 5.03
CA LYS A 102 -16.21 -6.98 3.99
C LYS A 102 -14.82 -6.87 4.63
N THR A 103 -14.05 -7.97 4.57
CA THR A 103 -12.64 -7.99 4.94
C THR A 103 -11.84 -7.14 3.97
N ARG A 104 -10.87 -6.37 4.48
CA ARG A 104 -9.86 -5.65 3.70
C ARG A 104 -8.47 -6.08 4.16
N ILE A 105 -7.53 -6.12 3.22
CA ILE A 105 -6.11 -6.30 3.51
C ILE A 105 -5.48 -4.91 3.59
N VAL A 106 -4.79 -4.64 4.70
CA VAL A 106 -4.01 -3.42 4.88
C VAL A 106 -2.53 -3.80 4.90
N PHE A 107 -1.75 -3.15 4.04
CA PHE A 107 -0.29 -3.26 4.00
C PHE A 107 0.32 -2.11 4.81
N ASP A 108 1.22 -2.44 5.72
CA ASP A 108 1.81 -1.51 6.68
C ASP A 108 3.24 -1.11 6.26
N ALA A 109 3.32 -0.11 5.37
CA ALA A 109 4.58 0.48 4.94
C ALA A 109 5.27 1.36 6.00
N GLY A 110 4.60 1.62 7.14
CA GLY A 110 5.15 2.37 8.27
C GLY A 110 5.79 1.49 9.35
N SER A 111 5.61 0.18 9.27
CA SER A 111 6.23 -0.76 10.20
C SER A 111 7.75 -0.78 10.01
N HIS A 112 8.51 -0.77 11.11
CA HIS A 112 9.97 -0.90 11.11
C HIS A 112 10.44 -1.53 12.44
N GLN A 113 11.69 -2.00 12.50
CA GLN A 113 12.31 -2.39 13.76
C GLN A 113 12.72 -1.15 14.57
N ASN A 114 13.09 -1.33 15.84
CA ASN A 114 13.56 -0.22 16.67
C ASN A 114 14.85 0.37 16.07
N ASN A 115 14.91 1.70 15.97
CA ASN A 115 16.02 2.46 15.37
C ASN A 115 16.25 2.22 13.88
N GLU A 116 15.31 1.59 13.17
CA GLU A 116 15.35 1.42 11.71
C GLU A 116 14.32 2.31 11.02
N LEU A 117 14.54 2.63 9.75
CA LEU A 117 13.60 3.40 8.94
C LEU A 117 12.53 2.51 8.32
N SER A 118 11.31 3.02 8.21
CA SER A 118 10.24 2.38 7.43
C SER A 118 10.30 2.80 5.96
N LEU A 119 9.57 2.07 5.11
CA LEU A 119 9.41 2.48 3.72
C LEU A 119 8.80 3.88 3.61
N ASN A 120 7.84 4.23 4.47
CA ASN A 120 7.23 5.56 4.50
C ASN A 120 8.23 6.68 4.87
N ASP A 121 9.21 6.39 5.74
CA ASP A 121 10.25 7.37 6.10
C ASP A 121 11.22 7.61 4.95
N CYS A 122 11.49 6.55 4.19
CA CYS A 122 12.39 6.57 3.03
C CYS A 122 11.75 7.19 1.77
N LEU A 123 10.43 7.26 1.67
CA LEU A 123 9.72 7.82 0.51
C LEU A 123 9.34 9.29 0.69
N TRP A 124 9.47 10.08 -0.37
CA TRP A 124 8.91 11.43 -0.43
C TRP A 124 7.38 11.33 -0.38
N PRO A 125 6.71 12.00 0.57
CA PRO A 125 5.26 11.93 0.74
C PRO A 125 4.51 12.70 -0.35
N GLY A 126 5.24 13.40 -1.22
CA GLY A 126 4.68 14.32 -2.20
C GLY A 126 4.26 15.65 -1.58
N ILE A 127 3.85 16.57 -2.46
CA ILE A 127 3.19 17.81 -2.05
C ILE A 127 1.71 17.52 -1.77
N ASN A 128 1.12 18.23 -0.81
CA ASN A 128 -0.31 18.13 -0.58
C ASN A 128 -1.07 18.82 -1.73
N LEU A 129 -1.62 18.02 -2.63
CA LEU A 129 -2.45 18.50 -3.75
C LEU A 129 -3.92 18.69 -3.37
N ASN A 130 -4.30 18.34 -2.13
CA ASN A 130 -5.68 18.50 -1.71
C ASN A 130 -6.02 19.99 -1.58
N PRO A 131 -7.14 20.45 -2.16
CA PRO A 131 -7.58 21.83 -1.99
C PRO A 131 -7.90 22.11 -0.52
N ASN A 132 -7.83 23.38 -0.13
CA ASN A 132 -8.25 23.79 1.20
C ASN A 132 -9.73 23.44 1.42
N LEU A 133 -10.02 22.71 2.49
CA LEU A 133 -11.37 22.24 2.79
C LEU A 133 -12.37 23.40 2.95
N LEU A 134 -11.97 24.52 3.54
CA LEU A 134 -12.83 25.69 3.69
C LEU A 134 -13.20 26.27 2.32
N ASP A 135 -12.24 26.40 1.42
CA ASP A 135 -12.47 26.91 0.06
C ASP A 135 -13.41 25.99 -0.71
N VAL A 136 -13.23 24.66 -0.60
CA VAL A 136 -14.13 23.67 -1.18
C VAL A 136 -15.55 23.84 -0.64
N LEU A 137 -15.72 23.98 0.67
CA LEU A 137 -17.05 24.13 1.30
C LEU A 137 -17.73 25.45 0.94
N ILE A 138 -16.98 26.54 0.81
CA ILE A 138 -17.50 27.83 0.36
C ILE A 138 -17.96 27.70 -1.10
N ASN A 139 -17.10 27.18 -1.99
CA ASN A 139 -17.41 27.00 -3.41
C ASN A 139 -18.61 26.08 -3.62
N PHE A 140 -18.73 25.01 -2.82
CA PHE A 140 -19.86 24.09 -2.86
C PHE A 140 -21.19 24.79 -2.52
N ARG A 141 -21.17 25.88 -1.75
CA ARG A 141 -22.34 26.67 -1.36
C ARG A 141 -22.62 27.87 -2.26
N LEU A 142 -21.74 28.21 -3.20
CA LEU A 142 -21.93 29.38 -4.07
C LEU A 142 -23.13 29.24 -5.01
N ASN A 143 -23.49 28.02 -5.38
CA ASN A 143 -24.59 27.75 -6.29
C ASN A 143 -25.77 27.10 -5.55
N ALA A 144 -26.99 27.32 -6.04
CA ALA A 144 -28.21 26.77 -5.44
C ALA A 144 -28.32 25.25 -5.55
N VAL A 145 -27.58 24.63 -6.49
CA VAL A 145 -27.60 23.19 -6.75
C VAL A 145 -26.16 22.69 -6.79
N ALA A 146 -25.90 21.57 -6.10
CA ALA A 146 -24.61 20.90 -6.09
C ALA A 146 -24.77 19.43 -6.51
N PHE A 147 -23.81 18.93 -7.30
CA PHE A 147 -23.75 17.54 -7.72
C PHE A 147 -22.67 16.80 -6.91
N CYS A 148 -23.01 15.61 -6.45
CA CYS A 148 -22.10 14.72 -5.75
C CYS A 148 -22.21 13.34 -6.39
N SER A 149 -21.08 12.69 -6.62
CA SER A 149 -21.02 11.30 -7.11
C SER A 149 -19.80 10.61 -6.50
N ASP A 150 -19.88 9.30 -6.36
CA ASP A 150 -18.76 8.46 -5.95
C ASP A 150 -18.02 7.99 -7.20
N ILE A 151 -16.72 8.24 -7.27
CA ILE A 151 -15.88 7.79 -8.38
C ILE A 151 -15.33 6.43 -8.01
N LYS A 152 -15.64 5.43 -8.84
CA LYS A 152 -15.23 4.05 -8.64
C LYS A 152 -13.90 3.74 -9.30
#